data_AF-A9WY21-F1
#
_entry.id   AF-A9WY21-F1
#
_cell.length_a   1.000
_cell.length_b   1.000
_cell.length_c   1.000
_cell.angle_alpha   90.00
_cell.angle_beta   90.00
_cell.angle_gamma   90.00
#
_symmetry.space_group_name_H-M   'P 1'
#
loop_
_entity.id
_entity.type
_entity.pdbx_description
1 polymer ?
#
loop_
_entity_poly.entity_id
_entity_poly.type
_entity_poly.pdbx_seq_one_letter_code
_entity_poly.pdbx_strand_id
1 'polypeptide(L)' 'MNRGTLLARLRELQALPKFQKRDICSISSFLSLDALAEHVRVCEEAAGVASAAQS' A
#
# COMPACT_ATOMS: atom_id res chain seq x y z
N MET A 1 -11.63 -0.42 -5.27
CA MET A 1 -10.75 -1.58 -4.95
C MET A 1 -11.42 -2.42 -3.86
N ASN A 2 -11.22 -3.75 -3.85
CA ASN A 2 -11.65 -4.61 -2.75
C ASN A 2 -10.47 -4.87 -1.78
N ARG A 3 -10.77 -5.41 -0.59
CA ARG A 3 -9.75 -5.61 0.46
C ARG A 3 -8.61 -6.51 -0.01
N GLY A 4 -8.89 -7.56 -0.77
CA GLY A 4 -7.88 -8.47 -1.31
C GLY A 4 -6.91 -7.78 -2.26
N THR A 5 -7.43 -6.94 -3.17
CA THR A 5 -6.61 -6.15 -4.09
C THR A 5 -5.70 -5.17 -3.34
N LEU A 6 -6.21 -4.50 -2.31
CA LEU A 6 -5.41 -3.56 -1.51
C LEU A 6 -4.29 -4.26 -0.74
N LEU A 7 -4.59 -5.43 -0.15
CA LEU A 7 -3.58 -6.24 0.54
C LEU A 7 -2.50 -6.75 -0.41
N ALA A 8 -2.87 -7.14 -1.63
CA ALA A 8 -1.92 -7.54 -2.66
C ALA A 8 -0.98 -6.38 -3.01
N ARG A 9 -1.52 -5.18 -3.29
CA ARG A 9 -0.72 -3.97 -3.54
C ARG A 9 0.22 -3.65 -2.39
N LEU A 10 -0.29 -3.69 -1.16
CA LEU A 10 0.50 -3.41 0.02
C LEU A 10 1.67 -4.41 0.19
N ARG A 11 1.46 -5.67 -0.19
CA ARG A 11 2.51 -6.70 -0.18
C ARG A 11 3.55 -6.47 -1.29
N GLU A 12 3.15 -6.00 -2.46
CA GLU A 12 4.09 -5.57 -3.50
C GLU A 12 4.95 -4.40 -3.01
N LEU A 13 4.34 -3.41 -2.35
CA LEU A 13 5.06 -2.28 -1.75
C LEU A 13 6.00 -2.74 -0.63
N GLN A 14 5.60 -3.68 0.22
CA GLN A 14 6.43 -4.22 1.31
C GLN A 14 7.76 -4.82 0.80
N ALA A 15 7.80 -5.33 -0.44
CA ALA A 15 9.02 -5.87 -1.04
C ALA A 15 10.02 -4.76 -1.47
N LEU A 16 9.57 -3.51 -1.58
CA LEU A 16 10.43 -2.40 -1.97
C LEU A 16 11.44 -2.07 -0.86
N PRO A 17 12.69 -1.72 -1.22
CA PRO A 17 13.75 -1.40 -0.25
C PRO A 17 13.35 -0.26 0.70
N LYS A 18 12.46 0.63 0.27
CA LYS A 18 11.87 1.71 1.07
C LYS A 18 11.14 1.21 2.32
N PHE A 19 10.47 0.07 2.23
CA PHE A 19 9.63 -0.49 3.29
C PHE A 19 10.24 -1.70 3.99
N GLN A 20 11.39 -2.22 3.56
CA GLN A 20 12.00 -3.38 4.24
C GLN A 20 12.32 -3.19 5.73
N LYS A 21 12.45 -1.93 6.19
CA LYS A 21 12.64 -1.61 7.63
C LYS A 21 11.34 -1.29 8.37
N ARG A 22 10.18 -1.36 7.71
CA ARG A 22 8.87 -1.02 8.28
C ARG A 22 7.83 -2.03 7.79
N ASP A 23 7.22 -2.75 8.72
CA ASP A 23 6.12 -3.63 8.36
C ASP A 23 4.85 -2.80 8.13
N ILE A 24 4.57 -2.48 6.87
CA ILE A 24 3.39 -1.71 6.46
C ILE A 24 2.16 -2.61 6.34
N CYS A 25 2.33 -3.94 6.34
CA CYS A 25 1.24 -4.90 6.23
C CYS A 25 0.51 -5.16 7.56
N SER A 26 1.16 -5.13 8.72
CA SER A 26 0.55 -5.52 10.00
C SER A 26 -0.66 -4.67 10.37
N ILE A 27 -0.63 -3.36 10.06
CA ILE A 27 -1.74 -2.46 10.37
C ILE A 27 -2.96 -2.69 9.48
N SER A 28 -2.80 -3.31 8.31
CA SER A 28 -3.90 -3.55 7.36
C SER A 28 -5.02 -4.45 7.91
N SER A 29 -4.72 -5.26 8.94
CA SER A 29 -5.69 -6.08 9.67
C SER A 29 -6.67 -5.26 10.53
N PHE A 30 -6.25 -4.07 10.95
CA PHE A 30 -7.03 -3.18 11.83
C PHE A 30 -7.75 -2.08 11.06
N LEU A 31 -7.43 -1.90 9.77
CA LEU A 31 -8.01 -0.85 8.94
C LEU A 31 -9.32 -1.31 8.28
N SER A 32 -10.31 -0.42 8.33
CA SER A 32 -11.48 -0.47 7.45
C SER A 32 -11.07 -0.40 5.98
N LEU A 33 -11.93 -0.84 5.06
CA LEU A 33 -11.61 -0.87 3.63
C LEU A 33 -11.16 0.50 3.08
N ASP A 34 -11.82 1.57 3.48
CA ASP A 34 -11.50 2.94 3.10
C ASP A 34 -10.13 3.39 3.63
N ALA A 35 -9.89 3.18 4.93
CA ALA A 35 -8.60 3.50 5.55
C ALA A 35 -7.45 2.65 5.00
N LEU A 36 -7.71 1.40 4.61
CA LEU A 36 -6.74 0.57 3.91
C LEU A 36 -6.43 1.10 2.52
N ALA A 37 -7.41 1.66 1.81
CA ALA A 37 -7.21 2.26 0.50
C ALA A 37 -6.31 3.51 0.59
N GLU A 38 -6.57 4.39 1.57
CA GLU A 38 -5.70 5.55 1.82
C GLU A 38 -4.29 5.11 2.25
N HIS A 39 -4.17 4.09 3.12
CA HIS A 39 -2.87 3.56 3.54
C HIS A 39 -2.04 3.04 2.36
N VAL A 40 -2.66 2.31 1.42
CA VAL A 40 -2.01 1.88 0.18
C VAL A 40 -1.57 3.11 -0.63
N ARG A 41 -2.45 4.09 -0.82
CA ARG A 41 -2.15 5.31 -1.59
C ARG A 41 -0.93 6.07 -1.03
N VAL A 42 -0.89 6.28 0.29
CA VAL A 42 0.25 6.93 0.97
C VAL A 42 1.53 6.10 0.84
N CYS A 43 1.44 4.76 0.91
CA CYS A 43 2.59 3.89 0.68
C CYS A 43 3.08 3.96 -0.78
N GLU A 44 2.18 4.03 -1.77
CA GLU A 44 2.54 4.19 -3.18
C GLU A 44 3.24 5.53 -3.44
N GLU A 45 2.75 6.61 -2.83
CA GLU A 45 3.38 7.94 -2.88
C GLU A 45 4.78 7.91 -2.24
N ALA A 46 4.91 7.34 -1.04
CA ALA A 46 6.17 7.24 -0.33
C ALA A 46 7.21 6.32 -1.03
N ALA A 47 6.74 5.37 -1.83
CA ALA A 47 7.57 4.51 -2.67
C ALA A 47 8.09 5.22 -3.92
N GLY A 48 7.52 6.37 -4.29
CA GLY A 48 7.72 6.97 -5.61
C GLY A 48 7.10 6.15 -6.74
N VAL A 49 6.18 5.22 -6.42
CA VAL A 49 5.42 4.41 -7.38
C VAL A 49 4.18 5.19 -7.88
N ALA A 50 3.85 6.30 -7.22
CA ALA A 50 2.85 7.25 -7.69
C ALA A 50 3.33 7.99 -8.96
N SER A 51 3.32 7.31 -10.11
CA SER A 51 3.36 7.88 -11.47
C SER A 51 3.18 6.78 -12.53
N ALA A 52 1.94 6.57 -13.03
CA ALA A 52 1.60 6.11 -14.40
C ALA A 52 0.15 5.58 -14.55
N ALA A 53 -0.86 6.25 -13.98
CA ALA A 53 -2.26 6.00 -14.35
C ALA A 53 -2.96 7.33 -14.63
N GLN A 54 -2.45 8.06 -15.63
CA GLN A 54 -3.14 9.09 -16.43
C GLN A 54 -2.14 9.66 -17.46
N SER A 55 -2.08 9.02 -18.62
CA SER A 55 -1.63 9.57 -19.91
C SER A 55 -2.54 8.99 -20.98
#